data_AF-A0A7V7SXE6-F1
#
_entry.id   AF-A0A7V7SXE6-F1
#
_cell.length_a   1.000
_cell.length_b   1.000
_cell.length_c   1.000
_cell.angle_alpha   90.00
_cell.angle_beta   90.00
_cell.angle_gamma   90.00
#
_symmetry.space_group_name_H-M   'P 1'
#
loop_
_entity.id
_entity.type
_entity.pdbx_description
1 polymer ?
#
loop_
_entity_poly.entity_id
_entity_poly.type
_entity_poly.pdbx_seq_one_letter_code
_entity_poly.pdbx_strand_id
1 'polypeptide(L)'
;MDGNLEIHKSVGICSFNLLEDVLCVQRALNRLPMEQGGPMVSIPEDGKAGPVTRRAIRLFQAFHFGWDQADGCMTPQGQSWKRLQHCLAGTDSAAPTPHRNEMEPESMG
;
A
#
# COMPACT_ATOMS: atom_id res chain seq x y z
N MET A 1 -3.75 20.96 -7.08
CA MET A 1 -3.45 20.05 -8.21
C MET A 1 -3.69 18.65 -7.69
N ASP A 2 -4.94 18.18 -7.77
CA ASP A 2 -5.29 16.77 -7.58
C ASP A 2 -4.74 16.02 -8.78
N GLY A 3 -3.42 15.79 -8.76
CA GLY A 3 -2.71 15.03 -9.76
C GLY A 3 -3.33 13.65 -9.79
N ASN A 4 -3.93 13.33 -10.93
CA ASN A 4 -4.55 12.07 -11.28
C ASN A 4 -3.83 10.89 -10.61
N LEU A 5 -4.47 10.25 -9.64
CA LEU A 5 -3.86 9.19 -8.84
C LEU A 5 -3.90 7.89 -9.65
N GLU A 6 -3.19 7.88 -10.77
CA GLU A 6 -3.10 6.76 -11.70
C GLU A 6 -1.63 6.38 -11.91
N ILE A 7 -1.39 5.08 -12.07
CA ILE A 7 -0.11 4.56 -12.55
C ILE A 7 -0.35 3.80 -13.85
N HIS A 8 0.55 3.91 -14.82
CA HIS A 8 0.41 3.28 -16.12
C HIS A 8 1.13 1.93 -16.21
N LYS A 9 2.17 1.72 -15.40
CA LYS A 9 2.94 0.49 -15.28
C LYS A 9 3.16 0.11 -13.81
N SER A 10 3.62 -1.12 -13.60
CA SER A 10 3.83 -1.65 -12.26
C SER A 10 5.03 -1.01 -11.56
N VAL A 11 4.88 -0.72 -10.27
CA VAL A 11 5.90 -0.12 -9.39
C VAL A 11 6.30 -1.12 -8.31
N GLY A 12 7.58 -1.16 -7.96
CA GLY A 12 8.14 -2.03 -6.92
C GLY A 12 8.92 -3.20 -7.52
N ILE A 13 8.64 -4.42 -7.03
CA ILE A 13 9.39 -5.64 -7.41
C ILE A 13 9.10 -6.07 -8.86
N CYS A 14 7.94 -5.74 -9.44
CA CYS A 14 7.54 -6.12 -10.80
C CYS A 14 8.23 -5.36 -11.96
N SER A 15 9.24 -4.53 -11.67
CA SER A 15 10.29 -4.11 -12.62
C SER A 15 9.99 -3.12 -13.77
N PHE A 16 8.82 -2.48 -13.90
CA PHE A 16 8.70 -1.35 -14.84
C PHE A 16 9.23 -0.04 -14.23
N ASN A 17 8.76 0.30 -13.03
CA ASN A 17 9.27 1.42 -12.25
C ASN A 17 9.42 2.72 -13.07
N LEU A 18 8.40 3.05 -13.88
CA LEU A 18 8.40 4.32 -14.61
C LEU A 18 8.48 5.46 -13.61
N LEU A 19 9.32 6.46 -13.90
CA LEU A 19 9.61 7.56 -12.98
C LEU A 19 8.31 8.23 -12.47
N GLU A 20 7.37 8.50 -13.36
CA GLU A 20 6.10 9.15 -13.03
C GLU A 20 5.22 8.27 -12.14
N ASP A 21 5.13 6.96 -12.44
CA ASP A 21 4.36 6.01 -11.64
C ASP A 21 4.97 5.83 -10.24
N VAL A 22 6.31 5.77 -10.15
CA VAL A 22 7.02 5.65 -8.88
C VAL A 22 6.81 6.90 -8.03
N LEU A 23 6.91 8.10 -8.62
CA LEU A 23 6.59 9.35 -7.92
C LEU A 23 5.13 9.38 -7.45
N CYS A 24 4.21 8.90 -8.28
CA CYS A 24 2.79 8.81 -7.93
C CYS A 24 2.59 7.92 -6.69
N VAL A 25 3.19 6.72 -6.68
CA VAL A 25 3.15 5.80 -5.52
C VAL A 25 3.83 6.41 -4.29
N GLN A 26 5.00 7.02 -4.45
CA GLN A 26 5.74 7.62 -3.34
C GLN A 26 4.93 8.72 -2.64
N ARG A 27 4.36 9.64 -3.43
CA ARG A 27 3.48 10.71 -2.96
C ARG A 27 2.22 10.16 -2.29
N ALA A 28 1.58 9.18 -2.93
CA ALA A 28 0.36 8.58 -2.41
C ALA A 28 0.60 7.90 -1.05
N LEU A 29 1.69 7.13 -0.92
CA LEU A 29 2.06 6.50 0.36
C LEU A 29 2.40 7.54 1.43
N ASN A 30 3.17 8.58 1.09
CA ASN A 30 3.53 9.65 2.04
C ASN A 30 2.32 10.47 2.53
N ARG A 31 1.22 10.49 1.78
CA ARG A 31 -0.02 11.18 2.18
C ARG A 31 -0.86 10.37 3.17
N LEU A 32 -0.62 9.07 3.31
CA LEU A 32 -1.36 8.25 4.26
C LEU A 32 -0.78 8.39 5.68
N PRO A 33 -1.64 8.50 6.71
CA PRO A 33 -1.21 8.30 8.08
C PRO A 33 -0.85 6.83 8.32
N MET A 34 -0.04 6.59 9.36
CA MET A 34 0.31 5.25 9.85
C MET A 34 -0.93 4.37 10.06
N GLU A 35 -2.02 4.95 10.58
CA GLU A 35 -3.28 4.28 10.89
C GLU A 35 -4.01 3.73 9.66
N GLN A 36 -3.61 4.15 8.46
CA GLN A 36 -4.13 3.66 7.17
C GLN A 36 -3.07 2.86 6.39
N GLY A 37 -1.97 2.46 7.03
CA GLY A 37 -0.88 1.73 6.39
C GLY A 37 0.16 2.63 5.71
N GLY A 38 0.16 3.94 6.01
CA GLY A 38 1.20 4.87 5.59
C GLY A 38 2.55 4.60 6.28
N PRO A 39 3.66 5.06 5.70
CA PRO A 39 4.99 4.87 6.28
C PRO A 39 5.18 5.75 7.53
N MET A 40 5.83 5.20 8.58
CA MET A 40 6.14 5.94 9.80
C MET A 40 7.10 7.13 9.56
N VAL A 41 7.99 6.99 8.58
CA VAL A 41 8.90 8.03 8.11
C VAL A 41 8.68 8.18 6.62
N SER A 42 8.49 9.40 6.14
CA SER A 42 8.27 9.67 4.71
C SER A 42 9.37 9.06 3.85
N ILE A 43 8.96 8.40 2.78
CA ILE A 43 9.86 7.84 1.78
C ILE A 43 10.31 8.94 0.82
N PRO A 44 11.52 8.87 0.26
CA PRO A 44 11.98 9.85 -0.72
C PRO A 44 11.11 9.80 -1.98
N GLU A 45 10.75 10.96 -2.50
CA GLU A 45 10.01 11.14 -3.76
C GLU A 45 10.97 11.36 -4.93
N ASP A 46 11.91 10.43 -5.10
CA ASP A 46 12.98 10.54 -6.09
C ASP A 46 12.69 9.76 -7.40
N GLY A 47 11.52 9.14 -7.51
CA GLY A 47 11.11 8.37 -8.68
C GLY A 47 11.83 7.03 -8.83
N LYS A 48 12.61 6.59 -7.83
CA LYS A 48 13.25 5.27 -7.81
C LYS A 48 12.52 4.32 -6.87
N ALA A 49 12.17 3.15 -7.40
CA ALA A 49 11.64 2.04 -6.61
C ALA A 49 12.78 1.30 -5.89
N GLY A 50 13.50 2.02 -5.01
CA GLY A 50 14.57 1.49 -4.17
C GLY A 50 14.06 0.62 -3.01
N PRO A 51 14.95 0.11 -2.15
CA PRO A 51 14.58 -0.76 -1.03
C PRO A 51 13.60 -0.09 -0.06
N VAL A 52 13.70 1.24 0.13
CA VAL A 52 12.80 2.02 0.98
C VAL A 52 11.38 2.04 0.39
N THR A 53 11.24 2.40 -0.89
CA THR A 53 9.95 2.40 -1.59
C THR A 53 9.31 1.01 -1.60
N ARG A 54 10.08 -0.03 -1.92
CA ARG A 54 9.58 -1.42 -1.94
C ARG A 54 9.11 -1.87 -0.55
N ARG A 55 9.84 -1.51 0.50
CA ARG A 55 9.45 -1.84 1.87
C ARG A 55 8.16 -1.12 2.26
N ALA A 56 7.98 0.15 1.88
CA ALA A 56 6.75 0.89 2.13
C ALA A 56 5.55 0.25 1.40
N ILE A 57 5.71 -0.15 0.14
CA ILE A 57 4.67 -0.88 -0.61
C ILE A 57 4.30 -2.17 0.12
N ARG A 58 5.29 -2.95 0.55
CA ARG A 58 5.07 -4.22 1.23
C ARG A 58 4.35 -4.04 2.58
N LEU A 59 4.74 -3.02 3.35
CA LEU A 59 4.08 -2.71 4.61
C LEU A 59 2.63 -2.26 4.41
N PHE A 60 2.38 -1.42 3.41
CA PHE A 60 1.03 -1.02 3.04
C PHE A 60 0.17 -2.23 2.64
N GLN A 61 0.69 -3.11 1.79
CA GLN A 61 -0.01 -4.34 1.41
C GLN A 61 -0.28 -5.25 2.61
N ALA A 62 0.73 -5.48 3.46
CA ALA A 62 0.60 -6.30 4.65
C ALA A 62 -0.44 -5.74 5.63
N PHE A 63 -0.52 -4.42 5.75
CA PHE A 63 -1.51 -3.75 6.59
C PHE A 63 -2.95 -4.02 6.13
N HIS A 64 -3.21 -4.01 4.82
CA HIS A 64 -4.57 -4.16 4.27
C HIS A 64 -4.96 -5.60 3.92
N PHE A 65 -3.99 -6.47 3.62
CA PHE A 65 -4.24 -7.81 3.06
C PHE A 65 -3.48 -8.95 3.75
N GLY A 66 -2.64 -8.64 4.75
CA GLY A 66 -1.76 -9.62 5.39
C GLY A 66 -0.45 -9.88 4.61
N TRP A 67 0.51 -10.49 5.29
CA TRP A 67 1.88 -10.69 4.76
C TRP A 67 1.97 -11.63 3.57
N ASP A 68 1.06 -12.61 3.46
CA ASP A 68 0.99 -13.56 2.34
C ASP A 68 0.69 -12.85 1.01
N GLN A 69 -0.03 -11.74 1.05
CA GLN A 69 -0.42 -10.94 -0.12
C GLN A 69 0.50 -9.73 -0.32
N ALA A 70 1.56 -9.60 0.48
CA ALA A 70 2.50 -8.47 0.44
C ALA A 70 3.69 -8.77 -0.49
N ASP A 71 3.39 -8.81 -1.79
CA ASP A 71 4.33 -9.11 -2.89
C ASP A 71 5.32 -7.97 -3.24
N GLY A 72 5.14 -6.78 -2.66
CA GLY A 72 6.00 -5.61 -2.90
C GLY A 72 5.81 -4.97 -4.28
N CYS A 73 4.66 -5.19 -4.91
CA CYS A 73 4.33 -4.69 -6.23
C CYS A 73 2.97 -3.96 -6.28
N MET A 74 2.98 -2.74 -6.81
CA MET A 74 1.76 -2.01 -7.14
C MET A 74 1.52 -2.08 -8.64
N THR A 75 0.31 -2.47 -9.05
CA THR A 75 -0.09 -2.55 -10.45
C THR A 75 -1.26 -1.58 -10.73
N PRO A 76 -1.36 -1.01 -11.95
CA PRO A 76 -2.38 -0.01 -12.34
C PRO A 76 -3.83 -0.32 -11.99
N GLN A 77 -4.17 -1.60 -11.89
CA GLN A 77 -5.52 -2.06 -11.60
C GLN A 77 -5.57 -3.07 -10.45
N GLY A 78 -4.44 -3.26 -9.76
CA GLY A 78 -4.30 -4.16 -8.65
C GLY A 78 -5.08 -3.70 -7.42
N GLN A 79 -5.41 -4.64 -6.55
CA GLN A 79 -6.15 -4.36 -5.32
C GLN A 79 -5.42 -3.37 -4.42
N SER A 80 -4.09 -3.46 -4.34
CA SER A 80 -3.25 -2.55 -3.55
C SER A 80 -3.31 -1.11 -4.03
N TRP A 81 -3.33 -0.87 -5.35
CA TRP A 81 -3.46 0.48 -5.90
C TRP A 81 -4.85 1.06 -5.64
N LYS A 82 -5.91 0.28 -5.90
CA LYS A 82 -7.30 0.69 -5.61
C LYS A 82 -7.51 1.01 -4.13
N ARG A 83 -6.93 0.20 -3.24
CA ARG A 83 -7.02 0.43 -1.80
C ARG A 83 -6.35 1.74 -1.40
N LEU A 84 -5.16 2.01 -1.95
CA LEU A 84 -4.44 3.27 -1.72
C LEU A 84 -5.28 4.48 -2.17
N GLN A 85 -5.90 4.39 -3.35
CA GLN A 85 -6.81 5.42 -3.85
C GLN A 85 -8.02 5.63 -2.92
N HIS A 86 -8.66 4.56 -2.42
CA HIS A 86 -9.79 4.67 -1.48
C HIS A 86 -9.38 5.33 -0.14
N CYS A 87 -8.24 4.94 0.44
CA CYS A 87 -7.76 5.58 1.67
C CYS A 87 -7.54 7.08 1.47
N LEU A 88 -6.97 7.48 0.32
CA LEU A 88 -6.73 8.89 -0.01
C LEU A 88 -8.00 9.68 -0.36
N ALA A 89 -9.02 9.02 -0.90
CA ALA A 89 -10.33 9.63 -1.15
C ALA A 89 -11.13 9.89 0.14
N GLY A 90 -10.62 9.48 1.31
CA GLY A 90 -11.32 9.61 2.60
C GLY A 90 -12.55 8.72 2.71
N THR A 91 -12.71 7.72 1.84
CA THR A 91 -13.84 6.79 1.86
C THR A 91 -13.65 5.65 2.86
N ASP A 92 -12.46 5.56 3.47
CA ASP A 92 -12.09 4.55 4.45
C ASP A 92 -11.65 5.22 5.77
N SER A 93 -12.62 5.84 6.45
CA SER A 93 -12.46 6.28 7.85
C SER A 93 -12.69 5.14 8.86
N ALA A 94 -12.87 3.90 8.38
CA ALA A 94 -13.03 2.72 9.21
C ALA A 94 -11.74 1.91 9.15
N ALA A 95 -10.99 1.92 10.25
CA ALA A 95 -9.83 1.08 10.47
C ALA A 95 -10.08 -0.37 9.98
N PRO A 96 -9.15 -1.02 9.28
CA PRO A 96 -9.25 -2.44 9.07
C PRO A 96 -9.21 -3.07 10.47
N THR A 97 -10.32 -3.67 10.90
CA THR A 97 -10.32 -4.59 12.02
C THR A 97 -9.21 -5.60 11.76
N PRO A 98 -8.26 -5.80 12.69
CA PRO A 98 -7.34 -6.91 12.58
C PRO A 98 -8.20 -8.15 12.47
N HIS A 99 -7.99 -8.89 11.39
CA HIS A 99 -8.52 -10.23 11.19
C HIS A 99 -7.89 -11.04 12.31
N ARG A 100 -8.61 -11.06 13.42
CA ARG A 100 -8.48 -11.92 14.57
C ARG A 100 -8.22 -13.30 13.99
N ASN A 101 -7.01 -13.83 14.21
CA ASN A 101 -6.80 -15.26 14.21
C ASN A 101 -8.01 -15.88 14.92
N GLU A 102 -8.89 -16.55 14.18
CA GLU A 102 -9.93 -17.40 14.74
C GLU A 102 -9.19 -18.51 15.49
N MET A 103 -8.85 -18.22 16.75
CA MET A 103 -8.66 -19.24 17.76
C MET A 103 -9.98 -20.01 17.82
N GLU A 104 -9.98 -21.22 17.28
CA GLU A 104 -10.96 -22.24 17.64
C GLU A 104 -11.09 -22.26 19.16
N PRO A 105 -12.28 -22.10 19.75
CA PRO A 105 -12.48 -22.60 21.09
C PRO A 105 -12.57 -24.12 20.98
N GLU A 106 -11.49 -24.78 21.39
CA GLU A 106 -11.51 -26.18 21.81
C GLU A 106 -12.71 -26.36 22.77
N SER A 107 -13.81 -26.89 22.23
CA SER A 107 -14.97 -27.26 23.01
C SER A 107 -14.63 -28.58 23.70
N MET A 108 -14.00 -28.47 24.87
CA MET A 108 -14.04 -29.52 25.87
C MET A 108 -15.45 -29.51 26.49
N GLY A 109 -16.22 -30.55 26.19
CA GLY A 109 -17.52 -30.87 26.76
C GLY A 109 -17.83 -32.34 26.57
#